data_AF-R8BCH5-F1
#
_entry.id   AF-R8BCH5-F1
#
_cell.length_a   1.000
_cell.length_b   1.000
_cell.length_c   1.000
_cell.angle_alpha   90.00
_cell.angle_beta   90.00
_cell.angle_gamma   90.00
#
_symmetry.space_group_name_H-M   'P 1'
#
loop_
_entity.id
_entity.type
_entity.pdbx_description
1 polymer ?
#
loop_
_entity_poly.entity_id
_entity_poly.type
_entity_poly.pdbx_seq_one_letter_code
_entity_poly.pdbx_strand_id
1 'polypeptide(L)'
;MLAGKISLVHRILKSLHRTLKFWVQGDEIDDYLGLDMEEFYTSRNVAQFEIIARNEYTRSEVKNPVDCSLFYLALRKKTVLQGLWRMASWNREQGATLKLLANNFDDPRWRTTALKNAYALLSKRRFCAAYAAAFFLLADRLQDAVNVCLNQLKDLQLAIAIARVYEGDQGPVLKKLLEDEVLAIATQEGNRWLASWAFWMLRRRDMAVRALITPVSTLLEPPASPDLKSRSFLTDDPALVVLYSQLRQKTLQTLRGASKVTPKVEWEFVLHNARLYDRMGCDLLGLDLGESEL
;
A
#
# COMPACT_ATOMS: atom_id res chain seq x y z
N MET A 1 9.46 4.38 16.21
CA MET A 1 8.90 3.59 15.09
C MET A 1 8.83 2.06 15.37
N LEU A 2 8.64 1.61 16.62
CA LEU A 2 8.59 0.16 16.97
C LEU A 2 7.24 -0.29 17.56
N ALA A 3 6.34 0.63 17.88
CA ALA A 3 5.02 0.33 18.43
C ALA A 3 4.13 -0.29 17.34
N GLY A 4 4.03 -1.63 17.36
CA GLY A 4 3.29 -2.43 16.37
C GLY A 4 4.09 -3.60 15.80
N LYS A 5 5.44 -3.53 15.85
CA LYS A 5 6.30 -4.67 15.49
C LYS A 5 6.44 -5.68 16.63
N ILE A 6 6.35 -5.25 17.89
CA ILE A 6 6.47 -6.12 19.08
C ILE A 6 5.42 -7.23 19.09
N SER A 7 4.15 -6.92 18.80
CA SER A 7 3.08 -7.92 18.75
C SER A 7 3.28 -8.93 17.61
N LEU A 8 3.83 -8.48 16.49
CA LEU A 8 4.16 -9.33 15.35
C LEU A 8 5.36 -10.22 15.63
N VAL A 9 6.43 -9.66 16.20
CA VAL A 9 7.60 -10.41 16.65
C VAL A 9 7.20 -11.44 17.71
N HIS A 10 6.40 -11.05 18.71
CA HIS A 10 5.88 -11.99 19.72
C HIS A 10 5.06 -13.12 19.12
N ARG A 11 4.31 -12.85 18.05
CA ARG A 11 3.46 -13.84 17.38
C ARG A 11 4.27 -14.76 16.48
N ILE A 12 5.27 -14.24 15.77
CA ILE A 12 6.27 -15.02 15.03
C ILE A 12 7.02 -15.92 16.01
N LEU A 13 7.52 -15.39 17.12
CA LEU A 13 8.23 -16.16 18.15
C LEU A 13 7.35 -17.25 18.78
N LYS A 14 6.06 -16.97 19.01
CA LYS A 14 5.10 -18.00 19.47
C LYS A 14 4.83 -19.08 18.43
N SER A 15 4.70 -18.71 17.15
CA SER A 15 4.52 -19.69 16.06
C SER A 15 5.78 -20.55 15.94
N LEU A 16 6.95 -19.91 15.90
CA LEU A 16 8.25 -20.58 15.84
C LEU A 16 8.44 -21.54 17.01
N HIS A 17 8.13 -21.10 18.22
CA HIS A 17 8.19 -21.97 19.41
C HIS A 17 7.24 -23.16 19.31
N ARG A 18 6.02 -22.98 18.80
CA ARG A 18 5.09 -24.10 18.59
C ARG A 18 5.62 -25.07 17.54
N THR A 19 6.08 -24.57 16.39
CA THR A 19 6.61 -25.40 15.31
C THR A 19 7.83 -26.19 15.77
N LEU A 20 8.81 -25.54 16.41
CA LEU A 20 10.02 -26.19 16.92
C LEU A 20 9.74 -27.16 18.07
N LYS A 21 8.70 -26.94 18.88
CA LYS A 21 8.34 -27.84 19.99
C LYS A 21 7.85 -29.21 19.51
N PHE A 22 7.27 -29.27 18.30
CA PHE A 22 6.74 -30.51 17.73
C PHE A 22 7.56 -31.02 16.54
N TRP A 23 8.70 -30.39 16.27
CA TRP A 23 9.56 -30.75 15.14
C TRP A 23 10.36 -32.01 15.44
N VAL A 24 10.32 -32.97 14.52
CA VAL A 24 11.15 -34.18 14.54
C VAL A 24 12.12 -34.13 13.36
N GLN A 25 13.31 -34.71 13.52
CA GLN A 25 14.34 -34.72 12.48
C GLN A 25 13.83 -35.44 11.22
N GLY A 26 13.58 -34.66 10.16
CA GLY A 26 12.99 -35.12 8.89
C GLY A 26 11.71 -34.40 8.49
N ASP A 27 11.09 -33.63 9.40
CA ASP A 27 9.90 -32.84 9.08
C ASP A 27 10.29 -31.54 8.34
N GLU A 28 9.63 -31.27 7.22
CA GLU A 28 9.73 -29.99 6.51
C GLU A 28 9.12 -28.88 7.38
N ILE A 29 9.91 -27.83 7.65
CA ILE A 29 9.42 -26.64 8.34
C ILE A 29 8.90 -25.70 7.26
N ASP A 30 7.59 -25.44 7.27
CA ASP A 30 6.99 -24.38 6.46
C ASP A 30 7.65 -23.02 6.78
N ASP A 31 8.12 -22.32 5.75
CA ASP A 31 8.79 -21.01 5.80
C ASP A 31 7.95 -19.94 6.54
N TYR A 32 6.63 -20.11 6.58
CA TYR A 32 5.72 -19.19 7.26
C TYR A 32 5.23 -19.67 8.62
N LEU A 33 5.69 -20.82 9.11
CA LEU A 33 5.30 -21.38 10.40
C LEU A 33 3.76 -21.52 10.53
N GLY A 34 3.07 -21.82 9.42
CA GLY A 34 1.61 -21.92 9.34
C GLY A 34 0.85 -20.60 9.45
N LEU A 35 1.52 -19.45 9.30
CA LEU A 35 0.91 -18.13 9.39
C LEU A 35 0.31 -17.70 8.05
N ASP A 36 -0.98 -17.33 8.05
CA ASP A 36 -1.61 -16.77 6.85
C ASP A 36 -1.07 -15.37 6.57
N MET A 37 -0.38 -15.23 5.44
CA MET A 37 0.12 -13.94 4.96
C MET A 37 -1.00 -12.90 4.81
N GLU A 38 -2.24 -13.29 4.50
CA GLU A 38 -3.36 -12.34 4.36
C GLU A 38 -3.73 -11.64 5.68
N GLU A 39 -3.51 -12.28 6.83
CA GLU A 39 -3.78 -11.73 8.16
C GLU A 39 -2.85 -10.55 8.51
N PHE A 40 -1.67 -10.47 7.89
CA PHE A 40 -0.72 -9.37 8.11
C PHE A 40 -1.07 -8.10 7.34
N TYR A 41 -1.86 -8.21 6.26
CA TYR A 41 -2.18 -7.11 5.35
C TYR A 41 -3.53 -6.43 5.61
N THR A 42 -4.50 -7.13 6.19
CA THR A 42 -5.91 -6.68 6.19
C THR A 42 -6.33 -5.91 7.45
N SER A 43 -5.80 -6.22 8.64
CA SER A 43 -6.32 -5.63 9.90
C SER A 43 -5.57 -4.40 10.42
N ARG A 44 -4.52 -3.92 9.73
CA ARG A 44 -3.59 -2.91 10.28
C ARG A 44 -3.85 -1.47 9.87
N ASN A 45 -4.50 -1.20 8.74
CA ASN A 45 -4.50 0.15 8.17
C ASN A 45 -5.26 1.17 9.05
N VAL A 46 -6.40 0.76 9.65
CA VAL A 46 -7.21 1.62 10.53
C VAL A 46 -6.44 2.05 11.79
N ALA A 47 -5.85 1.08 12.49
CA ALA A 47 -5.09 1.35 13.71
C ALA A 47 -3.81 2.17 13.43
N GLN A 48 -3.14 1.92 12.30
CA GLN A 48 -1.98 2.72 11.90
C GLN A 48 -2.37 4.16 11.57
N PHE A 49 -3.51 4.38 10.90
CA PHE A 49 -4.02 5.73 10.63
C PHE A 49 -4.34 6.52 11.90
N GLU A 50 -4.87 5.86 12.94
CA GLU A 50 -5.07 6.52 14.24
C GLU A 50 -3.76 6.93 14.89
N ILE A 51 -2.73 6.08 14.82
CA ILE A 51 -1.40 6.38 15.34
C ILE A 51 -0.80 7.56 14.58
N ILE A 52 -0.89 7.56 13.24
CA ILE A 52 -0.41 8.67 12.40
C ILE A 52 -1.15 9.97 12.75
N ALA A 53 -2.48 9.92 12.86
CA ALA A 53 -3.29 11.09 13.22
C ALA A 53 -2.90 11.68 14.57
N ARG A 54 -2.66 10.83 15.58
CA ARG A 54 -2.19 11.27 16.90
C ARG A 54 -0.79 11.85 16.83
N ASN A 55 0.12 11.19 16.13
CA ASN A 55 1.50 11.63 15.98
C ASN A 55 1.58 13.00 15.29
N GLU A 56 0.84 13.21 14.20
CA GLU A 56 0.79 14.50 13.51
C GLU A 56 0.19 15.59 14.41
N TYR A 57 -0.84 15.29 15.21
CA TYR A 57 -1.39 16.24 16.18
C TYR A 57 -0.40 16.64 17.28
N THR A 58 0.50 15.72 17.68
CA THR A 58 1.53 15.95 18.71
C THR A 58 2.88 16.36 18.16
N ARG A 59 3.01 16.48 16.82
CA ARG A 59 4.30 16.73 16.15
C ARG A 59 4.86 18.10 16.47
N SER A 60 3.99 19.09 16.61
CA SER A 60 4.34 20.47 16.93
C SER A 60 3.91 20.82 18.34
N GLU A 61 4.65 21.71 18.99
CA GLU A 61 4.28 22.25 20.31
C GLU A 61 2.89 22.88 20.29
N VAL A 62 2.57 23.57 19.19
CA VAL A 62 1.23 24.04 18.88
C VAL A 62 0.44 22.89 18.24
N LYS A 63 -0.42 22.25 19.04
CA LYS A 63 -1.23 21.10 18.63
C LYS A 63 -2.32 21.47 17.62
N ASN A 64 -1.97 21.55 16.34
CA ASN A 64 -2.86 22.05 15.30
C ASN A 64 -3.80 20.93 14.77
N PRO A 65 -5.14 21.06 14.90
CA PRO A 65 -6.08 20.05 14.41
C PRO A 65 -6.17 19.97 12.88
N VAL A 66 -5.64 20.96 12.15
CA VAL A 66 -5.59 20.96 10.68
C VAL A 66 -4.76 19.78 10.18
N ASP A 67 -3.60 19.53 10.80
CA ASP A 67 -2.62 18.56 10.32
C ASP A 67 -3.10 17.10 10.46
N CYS A 68 -3.93 16.82 11.47
CA CYS A 68 -4.51 15.49 11.68
C CYS A 68 -5.90 15.31 11.03
N SER A 69 -6.49 16.37 10.44
CA SER A 69 -7.86 16.35 9.90
C SER A 69 -8.04 15.30 8.80
N LEU A 70 -7.06 15.15 7.91
CA LEU A 70 -7.10 14.19 6.80
C LEU A 70 -7.27 12.75 7.30
N PHE A 71 -6.44 12.35 8.26
CA PHE A 71 -6.43 10.98 8.78
C PHE A 71 -7.70 10.67 9.59
N TYR A 72 -8.18 11.60 10.43
CA TYR A 72 -9.41 11.37 11.18
C TYR A 72 -10.65 11.32 10.29
N LEU A 73 -10.71 12.13 9.23
CA LEU A 73 -11.82 12.10 8.28
C LEU A 73 -11.75 10.90 7.33
N ALA A 74 -10.55 10.41 6.98
CA ALA A 74 -10.38 9.12 6.30
C ALA A 74 -10.94 7.95 7.12
N LEU A 75 -10.82 8.03 8.45
CA LEU A 75 -11.40 7.05 9.38
C LEU A 75 -12.90 7.29 9.68
N ARG A 76 -13.53 8.29 9.04
CA ARG A 76 -14.89 8.77 9.34
C ARG A 76 -15.11 9.18 10.80
N LYS A 77 -14.04 9.52 11.54
CA LYS A 77 -14.06 9.93 12.97
C LYS A 77 -14.21 11.44 13.14
N LYS A 78 -15.27 11.99 12.55
CA LYS A 78 -15.61 13.41 12.60
C LYS A 78 -15.80 13.93 14.05
N THR A 79 -16.36 13.13 14.94
CA THR A 79 -16.61 13.48 16.35
C THR A 79 -15.32 13.72 17.13
N VAL A 80 -14.28 12.94 16.86
CA VAL A 80 -12.95 13.13 17.44
C VAL A 80 -12.38 14.46 16.97
N LEU A 81 -12.46 14.74 15.67
CA LEU A 81 -11.99 15.99 15.09
C LEU A 81 -12.70 17.21 15.68
N GLN A 82 -14.03 17.16 15.87
CA GLN A 82 -14.77 18.20 16.59
C GLN A 82 -14.24 18.44 18.00
N GLY A 83 -13.89 17.38 18.74
CA GLY A 83 -13.27 17.50 20.07
C GLY A 83 -11.94 18.24 20.02
N LEU A 84 -11.07 17.90 19.07
CA LEU A 84 -9.77 18.55 18.88
C LEU A 84 -9.91 20.03 18.52
N TRP A 85 -10.87 20.38 17.67
CA TRP A 85 -11.17 21.78 17.34
C TRP A 85 -11.71 22.57 18.53
N ARG A 86 -12.42 21.96 19.50
CA ARG A 86 -12.81 22.68 20.74
C ARG A 86 -11.60 23.10 21.57
N MET A 87 -10.52 22.31 21.53
CA MET A 87 -9.29 22.60 22.27
C MET A 87 -8.41 23.66 21.58
N ALA A 88 -8.57 23.87 20.28
CA ALA A 88 -7.77 24.79 19.48
C ALA A 88 -8.31 26.24 19.49
N SER A 89 -8.46 26.84 20.68
CA SER A 89 -9.01 28.19 20.86
C SER A 89 -8.18 29.31 20.24
N TRP A 90 -6.88 29.06 20.03
CA TRP A 90 -5.96 30.03 19.41
C TRP A 90 -6.10 30.11 17.89
N ASN A 91 -6.78 29.15 17.24
CA ASN A 91 -6.90 29.13 15.79
C ASN A 91 -8.11 29.97 15.35
N ARG A 92 -7.88 30.96 14.47
CA ARG A 92 -8.93 31.83 13.91
C ARG A 92 -10.05 31.06 13.19
N GLU A 93 -9.73 29.91 12.59
CA GLU A 93 -10.71 29.10 11.85
C GLU A 93 -11.61 28.26 12.77
N GLN A 94 -11.30 28.18 14.06
CA GLN A 94 -11.97 27.30 15.03
C GLN A 94 -13.50 27.46 15.02
N GLY A 95 -13.99 28.70 15.14
CA GLY A 95 -15.43 28.96 15.22
C GLY A 95 -16.18 28.57 13.95
N ALA A 96 -15.59 28.82 12.77
CA ALA A 96 -16.19 28.46 11.49
C ALA A 96 -16.19 26.93 11.29
N THR A 97 -15.06 26.28 11.59
CA THR A 97 -14.92 24.82 11.44
C THR A 97 -15.80 24.06 12.41
N LEU A 98 -15.91 24.49 13.67
CA LEU A 98 -16.81 23.86 14.65
C LEU A 98 -18.28 23.98 14.23
N LYS A 99 -18.72 25.15 13.75
CA LYS A 99 -20.08 25.34 13.23
C LYS A 99 -20.36 24.44 12.03
N LEU A 100 -19.41 24.31 11.11
CA LEU A 100 -19.54 23.42 9.96
C LEU A 100 -19.62 21.96 10.41
N LEU A 101 -18.68 21.52 11.25
CA LEU A 101 -18.63 20.16 11.74
C LEU A 101 -19.85 19.82 12.62
N ALA A 102 -20.54 20.78 13.25
CA ALA A 102 -21.76 20.49 14.01
C ALA A 102 -22.88 19.86 13.17
N ASN A 103 -22.91 20.10 11.85
CA ASN A 103 -24.00 19.67 10.97
C ASN A 103 -23.90 18.21 10.55
N ASN A 104 -25.01 17.60 10.13
CA ASN A 104 -25.00 16.26 9.57
C ASN A 104 -24.55 16.27 8.10
N PHE A 105 -23.52 15.50 7.75
CA PHE A 105 -23.01 15.38 6.38
C PHE A 105 -23.63 14.23 5.59
N ASP A 106 -24.61 13.52 6.15
CA ASP A 106 -25.49 12.65 5.36
C ASP A 106 -26.43 13.48 4.47
N ASP A 107 -26.72 14.73 4.88
CA ASP A 107 -27.51 15.67 4.10
C ASP A 107 -26.69 16.29 2.94
N PRO A 108 -27.18 16.20 1.69
CA PRO A 108 -26.49 16.73 0.51
C PRO A 108 -26.20 18.24 0.59
N ARG A 109 -26.99 19.01 1.34
CA ARG A 109 -26.76 20.45 1.55
C ARG A 109 -25.41 20.70 2.22
N TRP A 110 -25.10 19.93 3.25
CA TRP A 110 -23.85 20.09 4.00
C TRP A 110 -22.66 19.47 3.26
N ARG A 111 -22.88 18.41 2.46
CA ARG A 111 -21.86 17.90 1.52
C ARG A 111 -21.45 18.94 0.49
N THR A 112 -22.42 19.67 -0.08
CA THR A 112 -22.15 20.74 -1.06
C THR A 112 -21.38 21.89 -0.41
N THR A 113 -21.70 22.21 0.85
CA THR A 113 -20.98 23.24 1.61
C THR A 113 -19.53 22.82 1.89
N ALA A 114 -19.30 21.56 2.29
CA ALA A 114 -17.95 21.02 2.46
C ALA A 114 -17.16 21.02 1.15
N LEU A 115 -17.79 20.65 0.04
CA LEU A 115 -17.18 20.64 -1.29
C LEU A 115 -16.77 22.05 -1.74
N LYS A 116 -17.63 23.06 -1.54
CA LYS A 116 -17.28 24.47 -1.82
C LYS A 116 -16.06 24.92 -0.99
N ASN A 117 -16.02 24.53 0.29
CA ASN A 117 -14.88 24.83 1.15
C ASN A 117 -13.61 24.11 0.69
N ALA A 118 -13.70 22.87 0.22
CA ALA A 118 -12.56 22.12 -0.32
C ALA A 118 -11.92 22.84 -1.52
N TYR A 119 -12.73 23.25 -2.50
CA TYR A 119 -12.23 24.00 -3.66
C TYR A 119 -11.66 25.38 -3.28
N ALA A 120 -12.27 26.07 -2.30
CA ALA A 120 -11.75 27.33 -1.79
C ALA A 120 -10.40 27.18 -1.05
N LEU A 121 -10.13 26.02 -0.46
CA LEU A 121 -8.84 25.72 0.17
C LEU A 121 -7.77 25.36 -0.84
N LEU A 122 -8.12 24.64 -1.91
CA LEU A 122 -7.18 24.33 -3.00
C LEU A 122 -6.64 25.58 -3.70
N SER A 123 -7.42 26.66 -3.79
CA SER A 123 -6.98 27.90 -4.43
C SER A 123 -6.01 28.74 -3.60
N LYS A 124 -5.85 28.46 -2.30
CA LYS A 124 -5.14 29.36 -1.37
C LYS A 124 -3.65 29.07 -1.18
N ARG A 125 -3.16 27.82 -1.27
CA ARG A 125 -1.71 27.41 -1.24
C ARG A 125 -1.55 25.87 -1.16
N ARG A 126 -0.36 25.34 -1.52
CA ARG A 126 -0.01 23.90 -1.44
C ARG A 126 -0.17 23.28 -0.05
N PHE A 127 0.17 23.99 1.04
CA PHE A 127 0.05 23.47 2.40
C PHE A 127 -1.39 23.17 2.82
N CYS A 128 -2.38 23.76 2.13
CA CYS A 128 -3.79 23.51 2.37
C CYS A 128 -4.30 22.27 1.63
N ALA A 129 -3.49 21.59 0.81
CA ALA A 129 -3.95 20.46 -0.01
C ALA A 129 -4.39 19.25 0.85
N ALA A 130 -3.65 18.91 1.90
CA ALA A 130 -4.04 17.85 2.84
C ALA A 130 -5.35 18.19 3.57
N TYR A 131 -5.51 19.47 3.95
CA TYR A 131 -6.74 19.95 4.57
C TYR A 131 -7.91 19.96 3.58
N ALA A 132 -7.69 20.38 2.33
CA ALA A 132 -8.69 20.33 1.26
C ALA A 132 -9.15 18.89 0.96
N ALA A 133 -8.21 17.93 0.90
CA ALA A 133 -8.52 16.51 0.78
C ALA A 133 -9.41 16.04 1.94
N ALA A 134 -9.17 16.51 3.16
CA ALA A 134 -10.00 16.21 4.32
C ALA A 134 -11.45 16.70 4.13
N PHE A 135 -11.66 17.90 3.55
CA PHE A 135 -13.00 18.40 3.22
C PHE A 135 -13.69 17.63 2.09
N PHE A 136 -12.95 17.12 1.10
CA PHE A 136 -13.52 16.21 0.10
C PHE A 136 -14.00 14.90 0.74
N LEU A 137 -13.25 14.35 1.70
CA LEU A 137 -13.70 13.18 2.47
C LEU A 137 -14.93 13.49 3.34
N LEU A 138 -15.03 14.70 3.88
CA LEU A 138 -16.21 15.17 4.62
C LEU A 138 -17.44 15.30 3.71
N ALA A 139 -17.24 15.64 2.44
CA ALA A 139 -18.28 15.70 1.42
C ALA A 139 -18.63 14.33 0.80
N ASP A 140 -18.02 13.23 1.28
CA ASP A 140 -18.19 11.87 0.75
C ASP A 140 -17.72 11.74 -0.71
N ARG A 141 -16.65 12.48 -1.06
CA ARG A 141 -16.05 12.53 -2.40
C ARG A 141 -14.63 12.00 -2.38
N LEU A 142 -14.49 10.68 -2.25
CA LEU A 142 -13.20 10.01 -2.16
C LEU A 142 -12.32 10.24 -3.40
N GLN A 143 -12.88 10.13 -4.61
CA GLN A 143 -12.12 10.30 -5.86
C GLN A 143 -11.41 11.66 -5.91
N ASP A 144 -12.08 12.73 -5.49
CA ASP A 144 -11.49 14.06 -5.49
C ASP A 144 -10.39 14.18 -4.43
N ALA A 145 -10.57 13.58 -3.25
CA ALA A 145 -9.54 13.53 -2.22
C ALA A 145 -8.28 12.76 -2.69
N VAL A 146 -8.46 11.62 -3.36
CA VAL A 146 -7.37 10.83 -3.97
C VAL A 146 -6.66 11.62 -5.06
N ASN A 147 -7.41 12.28 -5.94
CA ASN A 147 -6.84 13.15 -6.98
C ASN A 147 -6.03 14.30 -6.38
N VAL A 148 -6.45 14.84 -5.23
CA VAL A 148 -5.68 15.87 -4.51
C VAL A 148 -4.35 15.31 -3.99
N CYS A 149 -4.36 14.09 -3.47
CA CYS A 149 -3.15 13.42 -3.00
C CYS A 149 -2.16 13.14 -4.15
N LEU A 150 -2.67 12.74 -5.31
CA LEU A 150 -1.83 12.48 -6.50
C LEU A 150 -1.26 13.77 -7.11
N ASN A 151 -2.11 14.76 -7.38
CA ASN A 151 -1.70 15.90 -8.19
C ASN A 151 -1.03 17.01 -7.37
N GLN A 152 -1.56 17.33 -6.18
CA GLN A 152 -1.08 18.43 -5.36
C GLN A 152 -0.05 17.98 -4.34
N LEU A 153 -0.30 16.86 -3.65
CA LEU A 153 0.65 16.31 -2.66
C LEU A 153 1.74 15.46 -3.32
N LYS A 154 1.50 14.92 -4.52
CA LYS A 154 2.41 14.01 -5.24
C LYS A 154 2.78 12.78 -4.41
N ASP A 155 1.83 12.28 -3.62
CA ASP A 155 2.02 11.15 -2.73
C ASP A 155 1.04 10.01 -3.09
N LEU A 156 1.55 9.07 -3.88
CA LEU A 156 0.83 7.86 -4.29
C LEU A 156 0.52 6.95 -3.09
N GLN A 157 1.44 6.84 -2.14
CA GLN A 157 1.27 5.95 -0.99
C GLN A 157 0.15 6.45 -0.09
N LEU A 158 0.09 7.77 0.15
CA LEU A 158 -1.00 8.40 0.88
C LEU A 158 -2.34 8.23 0.15
N ALA A 159 -2.36 8.41 -1.18
CA ALA A 159 -3.56 8.22 -2.00
C ALA A 159 -4.12 6.79 -1.89
N ILE A 160 -3.26 5.78 -2.03
CA ILE A 160 -3.61 4.35 -1.85
C ILE A 160 -4.13 4.11 -0.44
N ALA A 161 -3.43 4.63 0.57
CA ALA A 161 -3.75 4.38 1.96
C ALA A 161 -5.11 4.99 2.35
N ILE A 162 -5.42 6.20 1.88
CA ILE A 162 -6.73 6.83 2.08
C ILE A 162 -7.83 6.03 1.39
N ALA A 163 -7.64 5.60 0.14
CA ALA A 163 -8.62 4.80 -0.57
C ALA A 163 -8.94 3.49 0.16
N ARG A 164 -7.88 2.78 0.61
CA ARG A 164 -8.01 1.52 1.38
C ARG A 164 -8.71 1.71 2.73
N VAL A 165 -8.44 2.80 3.44
CA VAL A 165 -9.06 3.04 4.75
C VAL A 165 -10.51 3.50 4.63
N TYR A 166 -10.84 4.26 3.57
CA TYR A 166 -12.16 4.88 3.42
C TYR A 166 -13.23 3.98 2.77
N GLU A 167 -12.85 3.22 1.73
CA GLU A 167 -13.75 2.29 0.99
C GLU A 167 -13.41 0.80 1.22
N GLY A 168 -12.23 0.50 1.75
CA GLY A 168 -11.73 -0.87 1.88
C GLY A 168 -10.94 -1.35 0.65
N ASP A 169 -10.43 -2.57 0.72
CA ASP A 169 -9.54 -3.15 -0.31
C ASP A 169 -10.26 -3.52 -1.62
N GLN A 170 -11.60 -3.46 -1.65
CA GLN A 170 -12.42 -3.76 -2.84
C GLN A 170 -13.14 -2.51 -3.38
N GLY A 171 -12.74 -1.32 -2.94
CA GLY A 171 -13.35 -0.06 -3.38
C GLY A 171 -13.10 0.23 -4.87
N PRO A 172 -14.08 0.79 -5.60
CA PRO A 172 -13.92 1.16 -7.01
C PRO A 172 -12.85 2.24 -7.21
N VAL A 173 -12.66 3.14 -6.24
CA VAL A 173 -11.63 4.19 -6.34
C VAL A 173 -10.23 3.59 -6.25
N LEU A 174 -10.02 2.63 -5.34
CA LEU A 174 -8.75 1.91 -5.23
C LEU A 174 -8.45 1.13 -6.50
N LYS A 175 -9.46 0.46 -7.08
CA LYS A 175 -9.30 -0.30 -8.32
C LYS A 175 -8.80 0.60 -9.46
N LYS A 176 -9.47 1.74 -9.69
CA LYS A 176 -9.05 2.72 -10.71
C LYS A 176 -7.64 3.25 -10.45
N LEU A 177 -7.34 3.59 -9.20
CA LEU A 177 -6.01 4.06 -8.80
C LEU A 177 -4.91 3.04 -9.13
N LEU A 178 -5.17 1.75 -8.88
CA LEU A 178 -4.23 0.67 -9.20
C LEU A 178 -4.06 0.50 -10.72
N GLU A 179 -5.16 0.53 -11.48
CA GLU A 179 -5.17 0.32 -12.93
C GLU A 179 -4.51 1.47 -13.69
N ASP A 180 -4.88 2.71 -13.37
CA ASP A 180 -4.51 3.89 -14.17
C ASP A 180 -3.15 4.48 -13.74
N GLU A 181 -2.88 4.53 -12.43
CA GLU A 181 -1.70 5.23 -11.89
C GLU A 181 -0.60 4.25 -11.49
N VAL A 182 -0.91 3.26 -10.65
CA VAL A 182 0.13 2.37 -10.08
C VAL A 182 0.78 1.49 -11.15
N LEU A 183 -0.02 0.88 -12.03
CA LEU A 183 0.51 0.05 -13.11
C LEU A 183 1.30 0.89 -14.14
N ALA A 184 0.87 2.13 -14.41
CA ALA A 184 1.61 3.05 -15.28
C ALA A 184 3.00 3.37 -14.70
N ILE A 185 3.07 3.72 -13.41
CA ILE A 185 4.33 4.00 -12.70
C ILE A 185 5.21 2.74 -12.66
N ALA A 186 4.63 1.58 -12.34
CA ALA A 186 5.37 0.32 -12.30
C ALA A 186 6.00 -0.03 -13.66
N THR A 187 5.32 0.34 -14.76
CA THR A 187 5.83 0.11 -16.12
C THR A 187 6.91 1.09 -16.50
N GLN A 188 6.75 2.37 -16.17
CA GLN A 188 7.74 3.41 -16.42
C GLN A 188 9.04 3.15 -15.66
N GLU A 189 8.96 2.73 -14.39
CA GLU A 189 10.12 2.45 -13.55
C GLU A 189 10.70 1.03 -13.77
N GLY A 190 9.95 0.13 -14.39
CA GLY A 190 10.27 -1.29 -14.48
C GLY A 190 10.14 -2.03 -13.13
N ASN A 191 9.37 -1.48 -12.18
CA ASN A 191 9.26 -1.98 -10.82
C ASN A 191 8.37 -3.23 -10.76
N ARG A 192 8.99 -4.41 -10.77
CA ARG A 192 8.31 -5.71 -10.77
C ARG A 192 7.55 -5.98 -9.48
N TRP A 193 8.07 -5.51 -8.34
CA TRP A 193 7.39 -5.58 -7.04
C TRP A 193 6.06 -4.84 -7.05
N LEU A 194 6.08 -3.57 -7.51
CA LEU A 194 4.89 -2.73 -7.54
C LEU A 194 3.83 -3.28 -8.50
N ALA A 195 4.26 -3.78 -9.66
CA ALA A 195 3.37 -4.42 -10.63
C ALA A 195 2.73 -5.70 -10.08
N SER A 196 3.54 -6.59 -9.50
CA SER A 196 3.06 -7.84 -8.90
C SER A 196 2.04 -7.55 -7.78
N TRP A 197 2.36 -6.60 -6.90
CA TRP A 197 1.46 -6.15 -5.83
C TRP A 197 0.15 -5.55 -6.38
N ALA A 198 0.21 -4.69 -7.39
CA ALA A 198 -0.97 -4.08 -7.98
C ALA A 198 -1.90 -5.14 -8.59
N PHE A 199 -1.35 -6.08 -9.38
CA PHE A 199 -2.14 -7.19 -9.93
C PHE A 199 -2.72 -8.11 -8.84
N TRP A 200 -1.97 -8.34 -7.75
CA TRP A 200 -2.45 -9.10 -6.60
C TRP A 200 -3.67 -8.44 -5.96
N MET A 201 -3.59 -7.12 -5.72
CA MET A 201 -4.69 -6.32 -5.17
C MET A 201 -5.91 -6.31 -6.10
N LEU A 202 -5.69 -6.27 -7.42
CA LEU A 202 -6.73 -6.36 -8.46
C LEU A 202 -7.33 -7.76 -8.64
N ARG A 203 -6.92 -8.75 -7.83
CA ARG A 203 -7.32 -10.18 -7.95
C ARG A 203 -6.91 -10.85 -9.26
N ARG A 204 -5.99 -10.23 -10.02
CA ARG A 204 -5.40 -10.78 -11.25
C ARG A 204 -4.14 -11.58 -10.88
N ARG A 205 -4.35 -12.68 -10.15
CA ARG A 205 -3.26 -13.49 -9.58
C ARG A 205 -2.33 -14.10 -10.64
N ASP A 206 -2.85 -14.40 -11.81
CA ASP A 206 -2.09 -14.89 -12.96
C ASP A 206 -1.07 -13.84 -13.46
N MET A 207 -1.53 -12.59 -13.59
CA MET A 207 -0.68 -11.45 -13.96
C MET A 207 0.36 -11.14 -12.87
N ALA A 208 -0.02 -11.26 -11.60
CA ALA A 208 0.84 -10.95 -10.46
C ALA A 208 2.11 -11.81 -10.43
N VAL A 209 1.98 -13.11 -10.76
CA VAL A 209 3.12 -14.02 -10.86
C VAL A 209 3.93 -13.74 -12.11
N ARG A 210 3.28 -13.51 -13.25
CA ARG A 210 3.97 -13.20 -14.51
C ARG A 210 4.78 -11.92 -14.42
N ALA A 211 4.32 -10.91 -13.67
CA ALA A 211 5.01 -9.64 -13.47
C ALA A 211 6.34 -9.74 -12.72
N LEU A 212 6.60 -10.84 -12.00
CA LEU A 212 7.86 -11.07 -11.28
C LEU A 212 8.99 -11.49 -12.22
N ILE A 213 8.65 -12.27 -13.24
CA ILE A 213 9.61 -12.81 -14.21
C ILE A 213 9.63 -11.99 -15.49
N THR A 214 8.45 -11.73 -16.04
CA THR A 214 8.31 -11.11 -17.36
C THR A 214 8.29 -9.58 -17.22
N PRO A 215 8.98 -8.82 -18.10
CA PRO A 215 8.95 -7.37 -18.06
C PRO A 215 7.52 -6.82 -18.07
N VAL A 216 7.22 -5.91 -17.14
CA VAL A 216 5.87 -5.35 -16.92
C VAL A 216 5.30 -4.70 -18.17
N SER A 217 6.14 -4.09 -19.01
CA SER A 217 5.76 -3.47 -20.28
C SER A 217 5.16 -4.43 -21.30
N THR A 218 5.51 -5.72 -21.23
CA THR A 218 4.94 -6.76 -22.12
C THR A 218 3.61 -7.30 -21.62
N LEU A 219 3.25 -6.99 -20.37
CA LEU A 219 2.03 -7.47 -19.72
C LEU A 219 0.88 -6.48 -19.85
N LEU A 220 1.14 -5.23 -20.24
CA LEU A 220 0.13 -4.19 -20.39
C LEU A 220 -0.04 -3.83 -21.86
N GLU A 221 -1.31 -3.66 -22.26
CA GLU A 221 -1.69 -3.19 -23.59
C GLU A 221 -2.15 -1.72 -23.48
N PRO A 222 -1.60 -0.78 -24.27
CA PRO A 222 -0.48 -0.93 -25.21
C PRO A 222 0.88 -1.02 -24.49
N PRO A 223 1.90 -1.63 -25.12
CA PRO A 223 3.23 -1.70 -24.55
C PRO A 223 3.79 -0.28 -24.40
N ALA A 224 3.85 0.20 -23.16
CA ALA A 224 4.50 1.47 -22.87
C ALA A 224 6.00 1.31 -23.10
N SER A 225 6.61 2.29 -23.78
CA SER A 225 8.07 2.33 -23.92
C SER A 225 8.68 2.48 -22.53
N PRO A 226 9.53 1.54 -22.06
CA PRO A 226 10.23 1.72 -20.81
C PRO A 226 11.10 2.98 -20.91
N ASP A 227 11.02 3.85 -19.90
CA ASP A 227 11.89 5.03 -19.85
C ASP A 227 13.34 4.54 -19.65
N LEU A 228 14.33 5.14 -20.33
CA LEU A 228 15.74 4.71 -20.29
C LEU A 228 16.39 4.81 -18.89
N LYS A 229 15.63 5.29 -17.90
CA LYS A 229 16.00 5.39 -16.48
C LYS A 229 15.50 4.19 -15.67
N SER A 230 15.30 3.02 -16.29
CA SER A 230 15.00 1.79 -15.57
C SER A 230 16.06 1.57 -14.50
N ARG A 231 15.68 1.75 -13.24
CA ARG A 231 16.57 1.61 -12.10
C ARG A 231 16.85 0.12 -11.94
N SER A 232 18.04 -0.33 -12.30
CA SER A 232 18.39 -1.76 -12.36
C SER A 232 18.07 -2.54 -11.07
N PHE A 233 18.15 -1.88 -9.91
CA PHE A 233 17.81 -2.48 -8.61
C PHE A 233 16.31 -2.74 -8.39
N LEU A 234 15.41 -2.06 -9.12
CA LEU A 234 13.96 -2.30 -9.04
C LEU A 234 13.51 -3.41 -10.01
N THR A 235 14.31 -3.67 -11.05
CA THR A 235 14.07 -4.74 -12.02
C THR A 235 14.71 -6.06 -11.60
N ASP A 236 15.90 -6.02 -10.98
CA ASP A 236 16.72 -7.20 -10.71
C ASP A 236 17.03 -7.32 -9.20
N ASP A 237 15.99 -7.29 -8.38
CA ASP A 237 16.09 -7.57 -6.95
C ASP A 237 16.08 -9.10 -6.72
N PRO A 238 17.13 -9.68 -6.11
CA PRO A 238 17.20 -11.12 -5.87
C PRO A 238 16.07 -11.65 -4.99
N ALA A 239 15.45 -10.81 -4.14
CA ALA A 239 14.29 -11.22 -3.36
C ALA A 239 13.04 -11.52 -4.21
N LEU A 240 13.00 -11.10 -5.48
CA LEU A 240 11.91 -11.44 -6.41
C LEU A 240 11.84 -12.94 -6.68
N VAL A 241 12.96 -13.66 -6.64
CA VAL A 241 12.97 -15.12 -6.87
C VAL A 241 12.27 -15.86 -5.75
N VAL A 242 12.48 -15.42 -4.51
CA VAL A 242 11.81 -15.97 -3.32
C VAL A 242 10.32 -15.67 -3.38
N LEU A 243 9.95 -14.44 -3.74
CA LEU A 243 8.54 -14.09 -3.92
C LEU A 243 7.88 -14.92 -5.03
N TYR A 244 8.58 -15.16 -6.14
CA TYR A 244 8.08 -15.97 -7.24
C TYR A 244 7.82 -17.41 -6.80
N SER A 245 8.80 -18.05 -6.14
CA SER A 245 8.66 -19.40 -5.58
C SER A 245 7.40 -19.53 -4.71
N GLN A 246 7.22 -18.57 -3.80
CA GLN A 246 6.12 -18.56 -2.85
C GLN A 246 4.76 -18.30 -3.49
N LEU A 247 4.70 -17.43 -4.51
CA LEU A 247 3.43 -17.11 -5.16
C LEU A 247 3.04 -18.15 -6.21
N ARG A 248 3.98 -18.84 -6.86
CA ARG A 248 3.73 -19.80 -7.95
C ARG A 248 2.69 -20.84 -7.55
N GLN A 249 2.87 -21.46 -6.38
CA GLN A 249 2.06 -22.59 -5.93
C GLN A 249 0.88 -22.20 -5.01
N LYS A 250 0.76 -20.92 -4.64
CA LYS A 250 -0.19 -20.48 -3.61
C LYS A 250 -1.66 -20.65 -4.00
N THR A 251 -2.01 -20.54 -5.27
CA THR A 251 -3.39 -20.65 -5.76
C THR A 251 -3.47 -21.29 -7.15
N LEU A 252 -4.64 -21.81 -7.53
CA LEU A 252 -4.86 -22.32 -8.89
C LEU A 252 -4.69 -21.24 -9.98
N GLN A 253 -4.99 -19.97 -9.66
CA GLN A 253 -4.80 -18.86 -10.60
C GLN A 253 -3.33 -18.51 -10.79
N THR A 254 -2.52 -18.58 -9.73
CA THR A 254 -1.07 -18.35 -9.82
C THR A 254 -0.38 -19.46 -10.60
N LEU A 255 -0.79 -20.72 -10.40
CA LEU A 255 -0.31 -21.86 -11.19
C LEU A 255 -0.61 -21.70 -12.68
N ARG A 256 -1.83 -21.28 -13.04
CA ARG A 256 -2.19 -20.97 -14.44
C ARG A 256 -1.42 -19.79 -15.02
N GLY A 257 -0.98 -18.85 -14.18
CA GLY A 257 -0.12 -17.74 -14.59
C GLY A 257 1.31 -18.21 -14.85
N ALA A 258 1.86 -19.01 -13.93
CA ALA A 258 3.18 -19.60 -14.03
C ALA A 258 3.30 -20.55 -15.24
N SER A 259 2.28 -21.36 -15.52
CA SER A 259 2.29 -22.25 -16.69
C SER A 259 2.31 -21.52 -18.05
N LYS A 260 2.03 -20.21 -18.07
CA LYS A 260 2.16 -19.36 -19.27
C LYS A 260 3.57 -18.79 -19.44
N VAL A 261 4.42 -18.89 -18.42
CA VAL A 261 5.84 -18.55 -18.50
C VAL A 261 6.56 -19.72 -19.18
N THR A 262 7.41 -19.44 -20.16
CA THR A 262 8.15 -20.50 -20.84
C THR A 262 9.27 -21.01 -19.92
N PRO A 263 9.56 -22.33 -19.90
CA PRO A 263 10.62 -22.88 -19.05
C PRO A 263 11.99 -22.22 -19.29
N LYS A 264 12.25 -21.76 -20.52
CA LYS A 264 13.46 -21.02 -20.87
C LYS A 264 13.57 -19.69 -20.13
N VAL A 265 12.49 -18.91 -20.07
CA VAL A 265 12.48 -17.60 -19.40
C VAL A 265 12.57 -17.78 -17.88
N GLU A 266 11.91 -18.80 -17.33
CA GLU A 266 12.03 -19.16 -15.91
C GLU A 266 13.47 -19.57 -15.56
N TRP A 267 14.08 -20.43 -16.37
CA TRP A 267 15.47 -20.84 -16.20
C TRP A 267 16.45 -19.66 -16.27
N GLU A 268 16.32 -18.78 -17.27
CA GLU A 268 17.16 -17.59 -17.40
C GLU A 268 17.01 -16.66 -16.18
N PHE A 269 15.80 -16.51 -15.65
CA PHE A 269 15.53 -15.73 -14.45
C PHE A 269 16.20 -16.33 -13.20
N VAL A 270 16.05 -17.63 -12.95
CA VAL A 270 16.67 -18.30 -11.80
C VAL A 270 18.19 -18.22 -11.89
N LEU A 271 18.77 -18.52 -13.05
CA LEU A 271 20.20 -18.46 -13.27
C LEU A 271 20.77 -17.04 -13.13
N HIS A 272 20.01 -16.03 -13.56
CA HIS A 272 20.37 -14.62 -13.35
C HIS A 272 20.42 -14.27 -11.86
N ASN A 273 19.43 -14.69 -11.07
CA ASN A 273 19.39 -14.43 -9.62
C ASN A 273 20.46 -15.23 -8.86
N ALA A 274 20.73 -16.48 -9.23
CA ALA A 274 21.80 -17.28 -8.64
C ALA A 274 23.18 -16.60 -8.81
N ARG A 275 23.46 -16.06 -10.00
CA ARG A 275 24.67 -15.26 -10.27
C ARG A 275 24.69 -13.96 -9.48
N LEU A 276 23.53 -13.37 -9.20
CA LEU A 276 23.45 -12.15 -8.40
C LEU A 276 23.76 -12.44 -6.92
N TYR A 277 23.24 -13.54 -6.38
CA TYR A 277 23.58 -14.02 -5.03
C TYR A 277 25.07 -14.34 -4.88
N ASP A 278 25.67 -15.00 -5.86
CA ASP A 278 27.13 -15.27 -5.92
C ASP A 278 27.94 -13.96 -5.87
N ARG A 279 27.55 -12.95 -6.67
CA ARG A 279 28.17 -11.61 -6.61
C ARG A 279 27.99 -10.88 -5.27
N MET A 280 26.96 -11.22 -4.51
CA MET A 280 26.70 -10.68 -3.18
C MET A 280 27.42 -11.48 -2.07
N GLY A 281 28.14 -12.56 -2.40
CA GLY A 281 28.78 -13.46 -1.45
C GLY A 281 27.81 -14.36 -0.70
N CYS A 282 26.64 -14.61 -1.29
CA CYS A 282 25.57 -15.46 -0.76
C CYS A 282 25.47 -16.76 -1.56
N ASP A 283 26.60 -17.42 -1.78
CA ASP A 283 26.74 -18.57 -2.68
C ASP A 283 25.82 -19.74 -2.30
N LEU A 284 25.57 -19.93 -0.99
CA LEU A 284 24.65 -20.95 -0.49
C LEU A 284 23.22 -20.72 -0.98
N LEU A 285 22.74 -19.47 -0.99
CA LEU A 285 21.41 -19.13 -1.52
C LEU A 285 21.37 -19.29 -3.04
N GLY A 286 22.47 -18.96 -3.73
CA GLY A 286 22.58 -19.19 -5.17
C GLY A 286 22.54 -20.67 -5.55
N LEU A 287 23.14 -21.53 -4.71
CA LEU A 287 23.19 -22.98 -4.90
C LEU A 287 21.84 -23.63 -4.57
N ASP A 288 21.18 -23.20 -3.48
CA ASP A 288 19.83 -23.63 -3.11
C ASP A 288 18.82 -23.36 -4.24
N LEU A 289 18.92 -22.20 -4.90
CA LEU A 289 18.10 -21.88 -6.08
C LEU A 289 18.38 -22.77 -7.31
N GLY A 290 19.57 -23.36 -7.39
CA GLY A 290 19.95 -24.28 -8.46
C GLY A 290 19.55 -25.74 -8.18
N GLU A 291 19.45 -26.11 -6.90
CA GLU A 291 18.99 -27.44 -6.45
C GLU A 291 17.47 -27.53 -6.33
N SER A 292 16.79 -26.43 -6.00
CA SER A 292 15.33 -26.39 -5.94
C SER A 292 14.73 -26.39 -7.35
N GLU A 293 14.01 -27.46 -7.69
CA GLU A 293 13.15 -27.49 -8.87
C GLU A 293 11.99 -26.50 -8.67
N LEU A 294 12.20 -25.25 -9.12
CA LEU A 294 11.22 -24.17 -8.99
C LEU A 294 9.91 -24.41 -9.73
#